data_AF-A0A4U1JTF6-F1
#
_entry.id   AF-A0A4U1JTF6-F1
#
_cell.length_a   1.000
_cell.length_b   1.000
_cell.length_c   1.000
_cell.angle_alpha   90.00
_cell.angle_beta   90.00
_cell.angle_gamma   90.00
#
_symmetry.space_group_name_H-M   'P 1'
#
loop_
_entity.id
_entity.type
_entity.pdbx_description
1 polymer ?
#
loop_
_entity_poly.entity_id
_entity_poly.type
_entity_poly.pdbx_seq_one_letter_code
_entity_poly.pdbx_strand_id
1 'polypeptide(L)'
;MLEAELPLEYAEEDLLAKFDDARVDRIFDRWMQRSHFIERKDILRSAIDRFKARDPVPVIKIILSEIEGIMADAFYRATGEHTARIDRLLSHVVEAAEQQAGQADTLLFPSAFARYLRDYTYAGFTPGLRSEAVSRNAVGHGVASSDQYTMVRALQALLTLDQLAFYSLFKLPD
;
A
#
# COMPACT_ATOMS: atom_id res chain seq x y z
N MET A 1 7.62 -29.38 22.31
CA MET A 1 6.67 -28.27 22.11
C MET A 1 6.45 -28.19 20.61
N LEU A 2 5.28 -28.62 20.13
CA LEU A 2 4.98 -28.72 18.70
C LEU A 2 4.71 -27.31 18.15
N GLU A 3 5.71 -26.70 17.51
CA GLU A 3 5.46 -25.61 16.55
C GLU A 3 4.83 -26.25 15.32
N ALA A 4 3.51 -26.11 15.17
CA ALA A 4 2.87 -26.39 13.90
C ALA A 4 3.24 -25.23 12.96
N GLU A 5 4.32 -25.40 12.20
CA GLU A 5 4.60 -24.58 11.01
C GLU A 5 3.47 -24.83 10.02
N LEU A 6 2.41 -24.01 10.09
CA LEU A 6 1.44 -23.95 8.99
C LEU A 6 2.20 -23.49 7.74
N PRO A 7 2.17 -24.25 6.63
CA PRO A 7 2.79 -23.81 5.40
C PRO A 7 2.22 -22.44 5.01
N LEU A 8 3.10 -21.51 4.62
CA LEU A 8 2.78 -20.10 4.38
C LEU A 8 1.56 -19.93 3.47
N GLU A 9 1.44 -20.77 2.44
CA GLU A 9 0.33 -20.76 1.48
C GLU A 9 -1.04 -20.91 2.17
N TYR A 10 -1.18 -21.83 3.13
CA TYR A 10 -2.44 -21.99 3.88
C TYR A 10 -2.75 -20.76 4.73
N ALA A 11 -1.73 -20.17 5.36
CA ALA A 11 -1.91 -18.96 6.16
C ALA A 11 -2.32 -17.76 5.29
N GLU A 12 -1.80 -17.65 4.07
CA GLU A 12 -2.15 -16.60 3.12
C GLU A 12 -3.57 -16.75 2.58
N GLU A 13 -4.00 -17.98 2.27
CA GLU A 13 -5.37 -18.27 1.84
C GLU A 13 -6.40 -17.99 2.95
N ASP A 14 -6.12 -18.45 4.17
CA ASP A 14 -6.96 -18.17 5.35
C ASP A 14 -7.04 -16.68 5.64
N LEU A 15 -5.95 -15.93 5.46
CA LEU A 15 -5.95 -14.49 5.61
C LEU A 15 -6.81 -13.84 4.53
N LEU A 16 -6.63 -14.22 3.27
CA LEU A 16 -7.39 -13.70 2.13
C LEU A 16 -8.89 -13.92 2.32
N ALA A 17 -9.30 -15.10 2.79
CA ALA A 17 -10.70 -15.44 3.05
C ALA A 17 -11.36 -14.52 4.11
N LYS A 18 -10.58 -13.93 5.01
CA LYS A 18 -11.09 -12.97 6.02
C LYS A 18 -11.36 -11.57 5.45
N PHE A 19 -11.02 -11.30 4.20
CA PHE A 19 -11.29 -10.04 3.51
C PHE A 19 -12.41 -10.23 2.48
N ASP A 20 -13.60 -10.52 3.01
CA ASP A 20 -14.84 -10.53 2.25
C ASP A 20 -15.24 -9.14 1.76
N ASP A 21 -16.24 -9.10 0.86
CA ASP A 21 -16.74 -7.87 0.26
C ASP A 21 -17.09 -6.80 1.29
N ALA A 22 -17.73 -7.20 2.40
CA ALA A 22 -18.14 -6.30 3.47
C ALA A 22 -16.94 -5.71 4.23
N ARG A 23 -15.89 -6.48 4.47
CA ARG A 23 -14.66 -5.98 5.09
C ARG A 23 -13.90 -5.04 4.15
N VAL A 24 -13.84 -5.38 2.86
CA VAL A 24 -13.19 -4.54 1.85
C VAL A 24 -13.95 -3.22 1.65
N ASP A 25 -15.28 -3.23 1.67
CA ASP A 25 -16.07 -1.99 1.66
C ASP A 25 -15.82 -1.13 2.89
N ARG A 26 -15.72 -1.74 4.08
CA ARG A 26 -15.35 -0.98 5.30
C ARG A 26 -13.96 -0.35 5.21
N ILE A 27 -13.02 -0.95 4.50
CA ILE A 27 -11.71 -0.33 4.21
C ILE A 27 -11.92 0.90 3.33
N PHE A 28 -12.65 0.75 2.22
CA PHE A 28 -12.92 1.85 1.30
C PHE A 28 -13.67 3.01 1.97
N ASP A 29 -14.67 2.72 2.80
CA ASP A 29 -15.44 3.75 3.51
C ASP A 29 -14.56 4.58 4.44
N ARG A 30 -13.57 3.96 5.11
CA ARG A 30 -12.59 4.70 5.91
C ARG A 30 -11.73 5.61 5.05
N TRP A 31 -11.32 5.15 3.87
CA TRP A 31 -10.57 6.00 2.93
C TRP A 31 -11.39 7.22 2.51
N MET A 32 -12.69 7.06 2.27
CA MET A 32 -13.58 8.17 1.88
C MET A 32 -13.82 9.21 2.98
N GLN A 33 -13.40 8.94 4.21
CA GLN A 33 -13.38 9.95 5.28
C GLN A 33 -12.13 10.84 5.24
N ARG A 34 -11.20 10.59 4.31
CA ARG A 34 -9.94 11.33 4.15
C ARG A 34 -10.00 12.22 2.91
N SER A 35 -9.82 13.53 3.08
CA SER A 35 -9.89 14.52 2.00
C SER A 35 -8.97 14.20 0.81
N HIS A 36 -7.74 13.73 1.08
CA HIS A 36 -6.75 13.39 0.05
C HIS A 36 -7.05 12.06 -0.69
N PHE A 37 -7.97 11.23 -0.20
CA PHE A 37 -8.42 10.02 -0.90
C PHE A 37 -9.68 10.26 -1.74
N ILE A 38 -10.52 11.24 -1.37
CA ILE A 38 -11.79 11.54 -2.06
C ILE A 38 -11.55 11.93 -3.52
N GLU A 39 -10.48 12.67 -3.81
CA GLU A 39 -10.11 13.06 -5.18
C GLU A 39 -9.84 11.86 -6.10
N ARG A 40 -9.51 10.69 -5.51
CA ARG A 40 -9.18 9.43 -6.20
C ARG A 40 -10.30 8.40 -6.09
N LYS A 41 -11.48 8.79 -5.59
CA LYS A 41 -12.59 7.88 -5.26
C LYS A 41 -12.91 6.89 -6.38
N ASP A 42 -13.09 7.36 -7.60
CA ASP A 42 -13.54 6.51 -8.72
C ASP A 42 -12.45 5.53 -9.16
N ILE A 43 -11.19 5.96 -9.11
CA ILE A 43 -10.02 5.11 -9.40
C ILE A 43 -9.89 4.01 -8.33
N LEU A 44 -9.96 4.39 -7.05
CA LEU A 44 -9.88 3.44 -5.93
C LEU A 44 -11.08 2.50 -5.90
N ARG A 45 -12.28 2.99 -6.26
CA ARG A 45 -13.48 2.14 -6.37
C ARG A 45 -13.28 1.06 -7.43
N SER A 46 -12.68 1.41 -8.58
CA SER A 46 -12.33 0.43 -9.61
C SER A 46 -11.44 -0.69 -9.05
N ALA A 47 -10.41 -0.36 -8.26
CA ALA A 47 -9.57 -1.37 -7.62
C ALA A 47 -10.37 -2.26 -6.65
N ILE A 48 -11.25 -1.69 -5.83
CA ILE A 48 -12.10 -2.46 -4.90
C ILE A 48 -13.01 -3.43 -5.66
N ASP A 49 -13.68 -2.97 -6.71
CA ASP A 49 -14.60 -3.79 -7.48
C ASP A 49 -13.86 -4.94 -8.19
N ARG A 50 -12.64 -4.70 -8.68
CA ARG A 50 -11.79 -5.75 -9.26
C ARG A 50 -11.31 -6.75 -8.22
N PHE A 51 -10.99 -6.30 -7.00
CA PHE A 51 -10.60 -7.21 -5.92
C PHE A 51 -11.73 -8.18 -5.57
N LYS A 52 -12.98 -7.67 -5.45
CA LYS A 52 -14.18 -8.51 -5.22
C LYS A 52 -14.43 -9.48 -6.38
N ALA A 53 -14.16 -9.05 -7.61
CA ALA A 53 -14.23 -9.90 -8.79
C ALA A 53 -13.06 -10.92 -8.91
N ARG A 54 -12.16 -10.96 -7.93
CA ARG A 54 -10.95 -11.81 -7.91
C ARG A 54 -10.02 -11.59 -9.11
N ASP A 55 -9.91 -10.33 -9.55
CA ASP A 55 -9.05 -9.92 -10.66
C ASP A 55 -7.84 -9.11 -10.13
N PRO A 56 -6.70 -9.76 -9.82
CA PRO A 56 -5.59 -9.13 -9.10
C PRO A 56 -4.77 -8.14 -9.94
N VAL A 57 -4.76 -8.30 -11.28
CA VAL A 57 -3.94 -7.48 -12.18
C VAL A 57 -4.30 -5.99 -12.09
N PRO A 58 -5.56 -5.58 -12.34
CA PRO A 58 -5.94 -4.18 -12.23
C PRO A 58 -5.83 -3.66 -10.79
N VAL A 59 -6.08 -4.49 -9.77
CA VAL A 59 -5.94 -4.07 -8.36
C VAL A 59 -4.51 -3.63 -8.09
N ILE A 60 -3.53 -4.48 -8.41
CA ILE A 60 -2.11 -4.20 -8.17
C ILE A 60 -1.67 -2.97 -8.97
N LYS A 61 -2.04 -2.88 -10.25
CA LYS A 61 -1.68 -1.75 -11.10
C LYS A 61 -2.25 -0.43 -10.61
N ILE A 62 -3.53 -0.40 -10.23
CA ILE A 62 -4.17 0.81 -9.72
C ILE A 62 -3.54 1.19 -8.38
N ILE A 63 -3.54 0.28 -7.41
CA ILE A 63 -3.17 0.63 -6.03
C ILE A 63 -1.70 1.05 -5.92
N LEU A 64 -0.77 0.34 -6.56
CA LEU A 64 0.65 0.71 -6.48
C LEU A 64 0.94 2.08 -7.12
N SER A 65 0.22 2.46 -8.17
CA SER A 65 0.33 3.79 -8.77
C SER A 65 -0.30 4.87 -7.89
N GLU A 66 -1.47 4.60 -7.30
CA GLU A 66 -2.17 5.57 -6.45
C GLU A 66 -1.47 5.82 -5.11
N ILE A 67 -0.78 4.82 -4.55
CA ILE A 67 0.05 4.99 -3.33
C ILE A 67 1.09 6.10 -3.55
N GLU A 68 1.79 6.13 -4.69
CA GLU A 68 2.77 7.17 -4.98
C GLU A 68 2.13 8.54 -5.13
N GLY A 69 1.01 8.62 -5.86
CA GLY A 69 0.26 9.86 -6.01
C GLY A 69 -0.20 10.42 -4.66
N ILE A 70 -0.72 9.57 -3.78
CA ILE A 70 -1.15 9.97 -2.43
C ILE A 70 0.02 10.46 -1.58
N MET A 71 1.17 9.80 -1.64
CA MET A 71 2.37 10.27 -0.94
C MET A 71 2.87 11.61 -1.50
N ALA A 72 2.81 11.81 -2.81
CA ALA A 72 3.20 13.07 -3.45
C ALA A 72 2.26 14.23 -3.07
N ASP A 73 0.95 13.99 -3.06
CA ASP A 73 -0.04 14.99 -2.65
C ASP A 73 0.11 15.37 -1.18
N ALA A 74 0.33 14.38 -0.32
CA ALA A 74 0.60 14.58 1.11
C ALA A 74 1.85 15.45 1.31
N PHE A 75 2.95 15.11 0.63
CA PHE A 75 4.18 15.89 0.67
C PHE A 75 3.98 17.33 0.20
N TYR A 76 3.27 17.53 -0.91
CA TYR A 76 2.98 18.86 -1.45
C TYR A 76 2.15 19.70 -0.47
N ARG A 77 1.10 19.12 0.12
CA ARG A 77 0.25 19.83 1.09
C ARG A 77 1.01 20.23 2.36
N ALA A 78 2.00 19.43 2.78
CA ALA A 78 2.79 19.72 3.98
C ALA A 78 3.93 20.73 3.73
N THR A 79 4.53 20.72 2.54
CA THR A 79 5.78 21.47 2.26
C THR A 79 5.62 22.61 1.27
N GLY A 80 4.57 22.60 0.45
CA GLY A 80 4.41 23.47 -0.71
C GLY A 80 5.31 23.09 -1.91
N GLU A 81 6.13 22.04 -1.80
CA GLU A 81 7.05 21.59 -2.85
C GLU A 81 6.52 20.35 -3.58
N HIS A 82 6.82 20.24 -4.87
CA HIS A 82 6.65 18.99 -5.61
C HIS A 82 7.94 18.19 -5.62
N THR A 83 7.84 16.87 -5.51
CA THR A 83 8.99 15.99 -5.72
C THR A 83 8.58 14.68 -6.37
N ALA A 84 9.42 14.20 -7.30
CA ALA A 84 9.33 12.85 -7.88
C ALA A 84 10.28 11.86 -7.19
N ARG A 85 10.97 12.30 -6.13
CA ARG A 85 11.97 11.50 -5.43
C ARG A 85 11.30 10.63 -4.37
N ILE A 86 11.21 9.33 -4.64
CA ILE A 86 10.52 8.38 -3.76
C ILE A 86 11.12 8.34 -2.36
N ASP A 87 12.43 8.51 -2.21
CA ASP A 87 13.12 8.60 -0.93
C ASP A 87 12.63 9.79 -0.10
N ARG A 88 12.41 10.97 -0.72
CA ARG A 88 11.84 12.13 -0.02
C ARG A 88 10.39 11.89 0.39
N LEU A 89 9.59 11.27 -0.49
CA LEU A 89 8.19 10.94 -0.19
C LEU A 89 8.09 9.94 0.98
N LEU A 90 8.92 8.89 0.95
CA LEU A 90 8.95 7.88 2.01
C LEU A 90 9.39 8.48 3.34
N SER A 91 10.48 9.26 3.38
CA SER A 91 10.93 9.94 4.61
C SER A 91 9.82 10.80 5.22
N HIS A 92 9.08 11.54 4.40
CA HIS A 92 7.97 12.36 4.88
C HIS A 92 6.84 11.51 5.49
N VAL A 93 6.51 10.37 4.88
CA VAL A 93 5.52 9.44 5.45
C VAL A 93 5.99 8.87 6.78
N VAL A 94 7.28 8.54 6.93
CA VAL A 94 7.84 8.05 8.21
C VAL A 94 7.71 9.12 9.28
N GLU A 95 8.15 10.34 8.98
CA GLU A 95 8.09 11.46 9.92
C GLU A 95 6.66 11.73 10.37
N ALA A 96 5.70 11.74 9.45
CA ALA A 96 4.29 11.91 9.77
C ALA A 96 3.76 10.76 10.66
N ALA A 97 4.15 9.52 10.36
CA ALA A 97 3.71 8.36 11.12
C ALA A 97 4.32 8.33 12.54
N GLU A 98 5.58 8.72 12.70
CA GLU A 98 6.25 8.85 14.00
C GLU A 98 5.64 9.97 14.85
N GLN A 99 5.33 11.12 14.24
CA GLN A 99 4.62 12.22 14.90
C GLN A 99 3.24 11.78 15.39
N GLN A 100 2.48 11.06 14.56
CA GLN A 100 1.15 10.57 14.90
C GLN A 100 1.19 9.49 16.00
N ALA A 101 2.20 8.63 15.96
CA ALA A 101 2.46 7.63 16.99
C ALA A 101 2.92 8.25 18.32
N GLY A 102 3.45 9.47 18.30
CA GLY A 102 4.06 10.13 19.45
C GLY A 102 5.49 9.69 19.75
N GLN A 103 5.90 8.49 19.31
CA GLN A 103 7.25 7.92 19.35
C GLN A 103 7.44 6.86 18.23
N ALA A 104 8.68 6.50 17.88
CA ALA A 104 8.96 5.53 16.81
C ALA A 104 8.55 4.08 17.14
N ASP A 105 8.64 3.68 18.42
CA ASP A 105 8.33 2.32 18.89
C ASP A 105 6.87 2.19 19.37
N THR A 106 5.93 2.32 18.44
CA THR A 106 4.50 2.09 18.73
C THR A 106 3.94 0.89 17.99
N LEU A 107 2.75 0.44 18.41
CA LEU A 107 1.96 -0.59 17.72
C LEU A 107 1.54 -0.19 16.29
N LEU A 108 1.82 1.05 15.89
CA LEU A 108 1.63 1.52 14.52
C LEU A 108 2.81 1.15 13.61
N PHE A 109 3.95 0.74 14.18
CA PHE A 109 5.14 0.27 13.47
C PHE A 109 5.65 1.18 12.33
N PRO A 110 5.71 2.52 12.52
CA PRO A 110 6.02 3.47 11.44
C PRO A 110 7.35 3.16 10.74
N SER A 111 8.42 2.90 11.50
CA SER A 111 9.74 2.61 10.94
C SER A 111 9.84 1.22 10.29
N ALA A 112 9.03 0.23 10.73
CA ALA A 112 8.97 -1.07 10.06
C ALA A 112 8.21 -0.98 8.74
N PHE A 113 7.10 -0.24 8.71
CA PHE A 113 6.34 0.00 7.49
C PHE A 113 7.13 0.81 6.46
N ALA A 114 7.91 1.80 6.91
CA ALA A 114 8.83 2.54 6.05
C ALA A 114 9.85 1.63 5.35
N ARG A 115 10.48 0.73 6.12
CA ARG A 115 11.39 -0.28 5.58
C ARG A 115 10.67 -1.19 4.59
N TYR A 116 9.45 -1.63 4.90
CA TYR A 116 8.64 -2.42 3.99
C TYR A 116 8.37 -1.69 2.65
N LEU A 117 7.98 -0.43 2.70
CA LEU A 117 7.73 0.37 1.50
C LEU A 117 9.00 0.49 0.64
N ARG A 118 10.13 0.80 1.25
CA ARG A 118 11.41 0.97 0.54
C ARG A 118 11.92 -0.36 -0.03
N ASP A 119 11.92 -1.41 0.78
CA ASP A 119 12.61 -2.67 0.48
C ASP A 119 11.76 -3.63 -0.36
N TYR A 120 10.44 -3.41 -0.44
CA TYR A 120 9.52 -4.28 -1.19
C TYR A 120 8.61 -3.50 -2.16
N THR A 121 7.89 -2.47 -1.69
CA THR A 121 6.91 -1.77 -2.53
C THR A 121 7.59 -0.94 -3.62
N TYR A 122 8.67 -0.23 -3.28
CA TYR A 122 9.43 0.64 -4.18
C TYR A 122 10.85 0.15 -4.43
N ALA A 123 11.12 -1.12 -4.15
CA ALA A 123 12.39 -1.74 -4.46
C ALA A 123 12.75 -1.51 -5.93
N GLY A 124 14.02 -1.19 -6.17
CA GLY A 124 14.57 -1.18 -7.52
C GLY A 124 14.44 -2.56 -8.16
N PHE A 125 14.47 -2.60 -9.49
CA PHE A 125 14.55 -3.85 -10.23
C PHE A 125 15.76 -3.81 -11.15
N THR A 126 16.32 -4.98 -11.45
CA THR A 126 17.38 -5.13 -12.44
C THR A 126 16.77 -5.65 -13.75
N PRO A 127 16.82 -4.89 -14.86
CA PRO A 127 16.33 -5.36 -16.14
C PRO A 127 16.98 -6.69 -16.55
N GLY A 128 16.17 -7.66 -16.99
CA GLY A 128 16.64 -8.99 -17.39
C GLY A 128 16.81 -10.01 -16.26
N LEU A 129 16.64 -9.60 -14.99
CA LEU A 129 16.54 -10.53 -13.86
C LEU A 129 15.08 -10.64 -13.41
N ARG A 130 14.65 -11.87 -13.11
CA ARG A 130 13.35 -12.11 -12.49
C ARG A 130 13.36 -11.54 -11.08
N SER A 131 12.55 -10.52 -10.82
CA SER A 131 12.34 -10.03 -9.45
C SER A 131 11.48 -11.03 -8.69
N GLU A 132 11.90 -11.45 -7.51
CA GLU A 132 11.09 -12.31 -6.63
C GLU A 132 9.88 -11.56 -6.03
N ALA A 133 9.98 -10.23 -5.93
CA ALA A 133 8.92 -9.36 -5.43
C ALA A 133 8.32 -8.46 -6.52
N VAL A 134 7.00 -8.24 -6.45
CA VAL A 134 6.25 -7.33 -7.32
C VAL A 134 6.34 -5.92 -6.74
N SER A 135 7.41 -5.20 -7.05
CA SER A 135 7.51 -3.78 -6.70
C SER A 135 6.73 -2.92 -7.70
N ARG A 136 6.32 -1.72 -7.27
CA ARG A 136 5.75 -0.68 -8.14
C ARG A 136 6.62 -0.45 -9.37
N ASN A 137 7.95 -0.44 -9.20
CA ASN A 137 8.88 -0.25 -10.32
C ASN A 137 8.80 -1.42 -11.30
N ALA A 138 8.81 -2.67 -10.83
CA ALA A 138 8.68 -3.84 -11.70
C ALA A 138 7.33 -3.85 -12.45
N VAL A 139 6.23 -3.48 -11.79
CA VAL A 139 4.89 -3.39 -12.42
C VAL A 139 4.83 -2.25 -13.43
N GLY A 140 5.30 -1.06 -13.05
CA GLY A 140 5.28 0.14 -13.89
C GLY A 140 6.14 0.00 -15.16
N HIS A 141 7.24 -0.76 -15.08
CA HIS A 141 8.11 -1.05 -16.23
C HIS A 141 7.72 -2.32 -17.00
N GLY A 142 6.63 -3.01 -16.61
CA GLY A 142 6.14 -4.20 -17.32
C GLY A 142 7.03 -5.44 -17.19
N VAL A 143 7.87 -5.49 -16.16
CA VAL A 143 8.83 -6.59 -15.93
C VAL A 143 8.25 -7.68 -15.02
N ALA A 144 7.20 -7.36 -14.25
CA ALA A 144 6.51 -8.34 -13.42
C ALA A 144 5.81 -9.40 -14.28
N SER A 145 6.09 -10.69 -14.02
CA SER A 145 5.50 -11.81 -14.74
C SER A 145 4.05 -12.05 -14.31
N SER A 146 3.24 -12.65 -15.20
CA SER A 146 1.80 -12.82 -14.99
C SER A 146 1.46 -13.66 -13.74
N ASP A 147 2.30 -14.64 -13.40
CA ASP A 147 2.16 -15.49 -12.22
C ASP A 147 2.40 -14.76 -10.90
N GLN A 148 2.93 -13.54 -10.93
CA GLN A 148 3.12 -12.73 -9.72
C GLN A 148 1.89 -11.87 -9.37
N TYR A 149 0.91 -11.76 -10.27
CA TYR A 149 -0.35 -11.08 -10.01
C TYR A 149 -1.32 -12.02 -9.31
N THR A 150 -1.15 -12.18 -8.00
CA THR A 150 -2.00 -13.05 -7.17
C THR A 150 -2.96 -12.23 -6.30
N MET A 151 -4.03 -12.87 -5.83
CA MET A 151 -4.97 -12.23 -4.89
C MET A 151 -4.32 -11.86 -3.56
N VAL A 152 -3.33 -12.64 -3.11
CA VAL A 152 -2.52 -12.32 -1.92
C VAL A 152 -1.77 -11.00 -2.13
N ARG A 153 -1.13 -10.82 -3.30
CA ARG A 153 -0.43 -9.56 -3.64
C ARG A 153 -1.39 -8.39 -3.80
N ALA A 154 -2.57 -8.61 -4.37
CA ALA A 154 -3.62 -7.60 -4.45
C ALA A 154 -4.08 -7.15 -3.05
N LEU A 155 -4.27 -8.09 -2.11
CA LEU A 155 -4.61 -7.78 -0.73
C LEU A 155 -3.48 -7.02 -0.03
N GLN A 156 -2.22 -7.44 -0.21
CA GLN A 156 -1.06 -6.74 0.34
C GLN A 156 -1.01 -5.28 -0.15
N ALA A 157 -1.25 -5.03 -1.44
CA ALA A 157 -1.31 -3.67 -1.98
C ALA A 157 -2.44 -2.84 -1.33
N LEU A 158 -3.65 -3.39 -1.21
CA LEU A 158 -4.77 -2.72 -0.53
C LEU A 158 -4.46 -2.40 0.94
N LEU A 159 -3.85 -3.33 1.66
CA LEU A 159 -3.46 -3.13 3.06
C LEU A 159 -2.32 -2.12 3.21
N THR A 160 -1.43 -2.03 2.23
CA THR A 160 -0.38 -1.01 2.19
C THR A 160 -1.00 0.37 2.07
N LEU A 161 -1.99 0.53 1.19
CA LEU A 161 -2.73 1.78 1.06
C LEU A 161 -3.56 2.09 2.32
N ASP A 162 -4.18 1.09 2.94
CA ASP A 162 -4.95 1.27 4.19
C ASP A 162 -4.06 1.73 5.35
N GLN A 163 -2.85 1.19 5.46
CA GLN A 163 -1.88 1.62 6.45
C GLN A 163 -1.44 3.08 6.23
N LEU A 164 -1.22 3.47 4.97
CA LEU A 164 -0.96 4.88 4.65
C LEU A 164 -2.13 5.77 5.03
N ALA A 165 -3.38 5.38 4.74
CA ALA A 165 -4.57 6.12 5.15
C ALA A 165 -4.68 6.31 6.68
N PHE A 166 -4.08 5.39 7.45
CA PHE A 166 -3.99 5.48 8.90
C PHE A 166 -2.93 6.49 9.37
N TYR A 167 -1.76 6.52 8.72
CA TYR A 167 -0.69 7.49 9.00
C TYR A 167 -1.02 8.91 8.51
N SER A 168 -1.72 9.01 7.39
CA SER A 168 -2.15 10.26 6.77
C SER A 168 -3.32 10.93 7.51
N LEU A 169 -3.47 10.69 8.82
CA LEU A 169 -4.12 11.61 9.75
C LEU A 169 -3.29 12.90 9.84
N PHE A 170 -3.15 13.60 8.71
CA PHE A 170 -2.82 15.00 8.72
C PHE A 170 -3.96 15.68 9.48
N LYS A 171 -3.69 16.10 10.71
CA LYS A 171 -4.34 17.30 11.23
C LYS A 171 -3.92 18.41 10.28
N LEU A 172 -4.74 18.67 9.26
CA LEU A 172 -4.68 19.96 8.61
C LEU A 172 -4.90 20.98 9.75
N PRO A 173 -3.99 21.95 9.94
CA PRO A 173 -4.35 23.09 10.76
C PRO A 173 -5.62 23.72 10.16
N ASP A 174 -6.56 24.07 11.02
CA ASP A 174 -7.77 24.82 10.66
C ASP A 174 -7.42 26.12 9.90
#